data_AF-A0A643FAI4-F1
#
_entry.id   AF-A0A643FAI4-F1
#
_cell.length_a   1.000
_cell.length_b   1.000
_cell.length_c   1.000
_cell.angle_alpha   90.00
_cell.angle_beta   90.00
_cell.angle_gamma   90.00
#
_symmetry.space_group_name_H-M   'P 1'
#
loop_
_entity.id
_entity.type
_entity.pdbx_description
1 polymer ?
#
loop_
_entity_poly.entity_id
_entity_poly.type
_entity_poly.pdbx_seq_one_letter_code
_entity_poly.pdbx_strand_id
1 'polypeptide(L)'
;MGTERRWSEARPSTDTIAVATFVGGSVCTGLLTNWGRRMRMSGLHALPLLVDALALLAFGLLGASLHLAFDVVILAAVLLLCFSMGLPNAAITKISRAQIRTTHLTDVLTDLGIELARVCYWNRTHTSYALRERADRQKLAIHATLAAACFSGAIAGALAFKHIGFSATVPLALLLALVAMLPLIADLSCMSSG
;
A
#
# COMPACT_ATOMS: atom_id res chain seq x y z
N MET A 1 16.09 26.62 -25.72
CA MET A 1 15.04 25.72 -26.26
C MET A 1 15.66 24.35 -26.54
N GLY A 2 15.53 23.39 -25.62
CA GLY A 2 16.20 22.09 -25.77
C GLY A 2 15.95 21.06 -24.66
N THR A 3 15.22 21.40 -23.60
CA THR A 3 14.98 20.51 -22.44
C THR A 3 13.60 19.85 -22.43
N GLU A 4 12.68 20.23 -23.32
CA GLU A 4 11.30 19.71 -23.32
C GLU A 4 11.11 18.44 -24.17
N ARG A 5 12.02 18.12 -25.11
CA ARG A 5 11.90 16.92 -25.95
C ARG A 5 12.22 15.60 -25.24
N ARG A 6 12.75 15.65 -24.01
CA ARG A 6 13.15 14.44 -23.28
C ARG A 6 11.97 13.76 -22.55
N TRP A 7 10.85 14.45 -22.38
CA TRP A 7 9.61 13.90 -21.80
C TRP A 7 8.64 13.34 -22.85
N SER A 8 8.79 13.72 -24.13
CA SER A 8 7.94 13.23 -25.23
C SER A 8 8.35 11.86 -25.77
N GLU A 9 9.51 11.34 -25.35
CA GLU A 9 9.95 9.96 -25.65
C GLU A 9 9.63 9.00 -24.49
N ALA A 10 8.55 9.24 -23.75
CA ALA A 10 7.89 8.18 -22.99
C ALA A 10 7.42 7.12 -24.02
N ARG A 11 8.31 6.17 -24.30
CA ARG A 11 8.02 5.08 -25.24
C ARG A 11 6.77 4.35 -24.69
N PRO A 12 5.68 4.23 -25.45
CA PRO A 12 4.45 3.56 -24.98
C PRO A 12 4.68 2.13 -24.47
N SER A 13 5.82 1.53 -24.82
CA SER A 13 6.30 0.27 -24.26
C SER A 13 6.54 0.30 -22.74
N THR A 14 7.07 1.39 -22.18
CA THR A 14 7.49 1.44 -20.76
C THR A 14 6.28 1.48 -19.83
N ASP A 15 5.26 2.26 -20.18
CA ASP A 15 4.02 2.36 -19.39
C ASP A 15 3.26 1.03 -19.41
N THR A 16 3.24 0.35 -20.56
CA THR A 16 2.65 -0.98 -20.70
C THR A 16 3.37 -2.00 -19.82
N ILE A 17 4.70 -1.96 -19.78
CA ILE A 17 5.51 -2.83 -18.92
C ILE A 17 5.24 -2.53 -17.43
N ALA A 18 5.11 -1.26 -17.06
CA ALA A 18 4.77 -0.86 -15.70
C ALA A 18 3.40 -1.42 -15.29
N VAL A 19 2.36 -1.22 -16.10
CA VAL A 19 1.02 -1.77 -15.85
C VAL A 19 1.04 -3.28 -15.75
N ALA A 20 1.75 -3.96 -16.67
CA ALA A 20 1.91 -5.42 -16.61
C ALA A 20 2.61 -5.87 -15.32
N THR A 21 3.59 -5.11 -14.84
CA THR A 21 4.33 -5.38 -13.61
C THR A 21 3.44 -5.19 -12.37
N PHE A 22 2.61 -4.13 -12.34
CA PHE A 22 1.59 -3.93 -11.31
C PHE A 22 0.58 -5.08 -11.25
N VAL A 23 0.08 -5.51 -12.41
CA VAL A 23 -0.81 -6.67 -12.52
C VAL A 23 -0.09 -7.93 -12.04
N GLY A 24 1.19 -8.09 -12.38
CA GLY A 24 2.05 -9.17 -11.89
C GLY A 24 2.10 -9.23 -10.36
N GLY A 25 2.23 -8.08 -9.68
CA GLY A 25 2.16 -7.99 -8.22
C GLY A 25 0.81 -8.47 -7.67
N SER A 26 -0.29 -8.08 -8.31
CA SER A 26 -1.64 -8.51 -7.94
C SER A 26 -1.86 -10.02 -8.14
N VAL A 27 -1.36 -10.56 -9.26
CA VAL A 27 -1.38 -12.00 -9.58
C VAL A 27 -0.56 -12.77 -8.55
N CYS A 28 0.64 -12.27 -8.20
CA CYS A 28 1.50 -12.88 -7.18
C CYS A 28 0.78 -13.02 -5.83
N THR A 29 0.16 -11.95 -5.33
CA THR A 29 -0.68 -12.02 -4.11
C THR A 29 -1.80 -13.05 -4.26
N GLY A 30 -2.47 -13.07 -5.42
CA GLY A 30 -3.53 -14.03 -5.72
C GLY A 30 -3.06 -15.50 -5.61
N LEU A 31 -1.90 -15.81 -6.19
CA LEU A 31 -1.29 -17.14 -6.17
C LEU A 31 -0.83 -17.53 -4.76
N LEU A 32 -0.12 -16.64 -4.06
CA LEU A 32 0.40 -16.91 -2.71
C LEU A 32 -0.72 -17.15 -1.70
N THR A 33 -1.78 -16.34 -1.74
CA THR A 33 -2.95 -16.51 -0.86
C THR A 33 -3.73 -17.79 -1.19
N ASN A 34 -3.82 -18.18 -2.46
CA ASN A 34 -4.46 -19.44 -2.86
C ASN A 34 -3.61 -20.65 -2.45
N TRP A 35 -2.29 -20.54 -2.55
CA TRP A 35 -1.35 -21.57 -2.10
C TRP A 35 -1.40 -21.74 -0.57
N GLY A 36 -1.34 -20.66 0.19
CA GLY A 36 -1.48 -20.71 1.66
C GLY A 36 -2.81 -21.31 2.11
N ARG A 37 -3.90 -21.05 1.36
CA ARG A 37 -5.19 -21.70 1.60
C ARG A 37 -5.16 -23.21 1.37
N ARG A 38 -4.48 -23.68 0.31
CA ARG A 38 -4.30 -25.12 0.04
C ARG A 38 -3.51 -25.82 1.16
N MET A 39 -2.51 -25.14 1.69
CA MET A 39 -1.71 -25.60 2.82
C MET A 39 -2.39 -25.43 4.19
N ARG A 40 -3.65 -24.94 4.24
CA ARG A 40 -4.41 -24.66 5.47
C ARG A 40 -3.67 -23.75 6.47
N MET A 41 -2.83 -22.85 5.96
CA MET A 41 -2.13 -21.86 6.77
C MET A 41 -3.13 -20.94 7.48
N SER A 42 -2.90 -20.60 8.74
CA SER A 42 -3.68 -19.61 9.48
C SER A 42 -3.38 -18.19 8.98
N GLY A 43 -2.13 -17.92 8.57
CA GLY A 43 -1.66 -16.64 8.07
C GLY A 43 -1.76 -16.50 6.55
N LEU A 44 -2.96 -16.54 5.95
CA LEU A 44 -3.12 -16.49 4.48
C LEU A 44 -2.44 -15.29 3.79
N HIS A 45 -2.27 -14.18 4.50
CA HIS A 45 -1.67 -12.95 3.98
C HIS A 45 -0.22 -12.74 4.42
N ALA A 46 0.36 -13.66 5.19
CA ALA A 46 1.75 -13.60 5.63
C ALA A 46 2.73 -13.68 4.44
N LEU A 47 2.47 -14.56 3.47
CA LEU A 47 3.35 -14.74 2.31
C LEU A 47 3.37 -13.51 1.38
N PRO A 48 2.22 -12.93 0.95
CA PRO A 48 2.24 -11.67 0.22
C PRO A 48 2.95 -10.55 0.98
N LEU A 49 2.76 -10.45 2.29
CA LEU A 49 3.38 -9.42 3.13
C LEU A 49 4.91 -9.60 3.19
N LEU A 50 5.39 -10.83 3.25
CA LEU A 50 6.81 -11.14 3.20
C LEU A 50 7.42 -10.78 1.84
N VAL A 51 6.72 -11.06 0.74
CA VAL A 51 7.17 -10.68 -0.61
C VAL A 51 7.23 -9.16 -0.76
N ASP A 52 6.26 -8.43 -0.21
CA ASP A 52 6.28 -6.96 -0.21
C ASP A 52 7.46 -6.41 0.61
N ALA A 53 7.74 -7.00 1.77
CA ALA A 53 8.93 -6.66 2.56
C ALA A 53 10.24 -6.86 1.78
N LEU A 54 10.37 -7.98 1.07
CA LEU A 54 11.54 -8.26 0.22
C LEU A 54 11.65 -7.29 -0.95
N ALA A 55 10.53 -6.95 -1.60
CA ALA A 55 10.51 -5.97 -2.68
C ALA A 55 10.94 -4.57 -2.18
N LEU A 56 10.46 -4.16 -1.01
CA LEU A 56 10.83 -2.88 -0.38
C LEU A 56 12.31 -2.83 0.03
N LEU A 57 12.85 -3.95 0.51
CA LEU A 57 14.28 -4.07 0.81
C LEU A 57 15.13 -3.99 -0.46
N ALA A 58 14.76 -4.72 -1.50
CA ALA A 58 15.43 -4.68 -2.80
C ALA A 58 15.40 -3.27 -3.40
N PHE A 59 14.30 -2.53 -3.26
CA PHE A 59 14.20 -1.14 -3.68
C PHE A 59 15.20 -0.24 -2.93
N GLY A 60 15.34 -0.41 -1.62
CA GLY A 60 16.35 0.31 -0.83
C GLY A 60 17.78 0.05 -1.28
N LEU A 61 18.11 -1.22 -1.55
CA LEU A 61 19.44 -1.63 -2.02
C LEU A 61 19.76 -1.11 -3.43
N LEU A 62 18.78 -1.15 -4.33
CA LEU A 62 18.90 -0.56 -5.67
C LEU A 62 19.13 0.94 -5.58
N GLY A 63 18.38 1.64 -4.74
CA GLY A 63 18.56 3.07 -4.50
C GLY A 63 19.94 3.43 -3.96
N ALA A 64 20.52 2.62 -3.06
CA ALA A 64 21.91 2.82 -2.62
C ALA A 64 22.94 2.66 -3.76
N SER A 65 22.59 1.90 -4.80
CA SER A 65 23.44 1.56 -5.95
C SER A 65 23.28 2.51 -7.15
N LEU A 66 22.50 3.60 -7.01
CA LEU A 66 22.20 4.56 -8.09
C LEU A 66 23.43 5.15 -8.80
N HIS A 67 24.57 5.22 -8.11
CA HIS A 67 25.82 5.76 -8.62
C HIS A 67 26.50 4.87 -9.69
N LEU A 68 26.13 3.58 -9.79
CA LEU A 68 26.78 2.60 -10.67
C LEU A 68 26.19 2.54 -12.08
N ALA A 69 24.86 2.68 -12.22
CA ALA A 69 24.16 2.54 -13.49
C ALA A 69 22.78 3.23 -13.47
N PHE A 70 22.77 4.57 -13.49
CA PHE A 70 21.60 5.41 -13.24
C PHE A 70 20.33 4.99 -14.02
N ASP A 71 20.41 4.85 -15.35
CA ASP A 71 19.22 4.57 -16.18
C ASP A 71 18.61 3.18 -15.91
N VAL A 72 19.46 2.15 -15.74
CA VAL A 72 19.01 0.77 -15.49
C VAL A 72 18.47 0.63 -14.06
N VAL A 73 19.14 1.25 -13.08
CA VAL A 73 18.71 1.23 -11.67
C VAL A 73 17.38 1.94 -11.50
N ILE A 74 17.15 3.08 -12.17
CA ILE A 74 15.87 3.78 -12.11
C ILE A 74 14.76 2.96 -12.73
N LEU A 75 14.98 2.37 -13.92
CA LEU A 75 13.96 1.52 -14.53
C LEU A 75 13.62 0.33 -13.64
N ALA A 76 14.63 -0.36 -13.08
CA ALA A 76 14.41 -1.46 -12.15
C ALA A 76 13.66 -0.99 -10.89
N ALA A 77 14.02 0.16 -10.33
CA ALA A 77 13.36 0.73 -9.15
C ALA A 77 11.89 1.09 -9.44
N VAL A 78 11.59 1.68 -10.60
CA VAL A 78 10.21 1.99 -11.03
C VAL A 78 9.39 0.72 -11.18
N LEU A 79 9.91 -0.29 -11.87
CA LEU A 79 9.21 -1.57 -12.05
C LEU A 79 8.99 -2.28 -10.71
N LEU A 80 9.98 -2.25 -9.82
CA LEU A 80 9.89 -2.84 -8.48
C LEU A 80 8.86 -2.12 -7.61
N LEU A 81 8.81 -0.79 -7.65
CA LEU A 81 7.76 0.00 -7.00
C LEU A 81 6.38 -0.32 -7.60
N CYS A 82 6.30 -0.48 -8.92
CA CYS A 82 5.05 -0.82 -9.59
C CYS A 82 4.54 -2.21 -9.16
N PHE A 83 5.44 -3.18 -9.05
CA PHE A 83 5.15 -4.51 -8.52
C PHE A 83 4.70 -4.45 -7.05
N SER A 84 5.46 -3.75 -6.20
CA SER A 84 5.17 -3.56 -4.77
C SER A 84 3.84 -2.84 -4.57
N MET A 85 3.44 -1.89 -5.43
CA MET A 85 2.11 -1.28 -5.36
C MET A 85 0.97 -2.28 -5.65
N GLY A 86 1.18 -3.26 -6.52
CA GLY A 86 0.17 -4.27 -6.86
C GLY A 86 -0.10 -5.27 -5.73
N LEU A 87 0.94 -5.61 -4.95
CA LEU A 87 0.91 -6.64 -3.91
C LEU A 87 -0.09 -6.32 -2.76
N PRO A 88 0.04 -5.21 -2.01
CA PRO A 88 -0.88 -4.83 -0.92
C PRO A 88 -2.29 -4.52 -1.42
N ASN A 89 -2.44 -3.94 -2.62
CA ASN A 89 -3.75 -3.63 -3.19
C ASN A 89 -4.59 -4.92 -3.36
N ALA A 90 -3.99 -5.99 -3.87
CA ALA A 90 -4.65 -7.29 -3.96
C ALA A 90 -4.89 -7.94 -2.59
N ALA A 91 -3.95 -7.78 -1.63
CA ALA A 91 -4.07 -8.36 -0.30
C ALA A 91 -5.23 -7.75 0.48
N ILE A 92 -5.31 -6.42 0.50
CA ILE A 92 -6.36 -5.67 1.20
C ILE A 92 -7.72 -5.91 0.55
N THR A 93 -7.79 -6.01 -0.78
CA THR A 93 -9.03 -6.39 -1.49
C THR A 93 -9.54 -7.76 -1.04
N LYS A 94 -8.66 -8.75 -0.87
CA LYS A 94 -9.05 -10.08 -0.35
C LYS A 94 -9.47 -10.05 1.11
N ILE A 95 -8.75 -9.32 1.97
CA ILE A 95 -9.07 -9.19 3.40
C ILE A 95 -10.42 -8.50 3.60
N SER A 96 -10.66 -7.42 2.87
CA SER A 96 -11.88 -6.60 2.98
C SER A 96 -13.07 -7.14 2.18
N ARG A 97 -12.97 -8.31 1.54
CA ARG A 97 -13.99 -8.84 0.61
C ARG A 97 -14.41 -7.82 -0.46
N ALA A 98 -13.43 -7.16 -1.06
CA ALA A 98 -13.57 -6.10 -2.05
C ALA A 98 -14.24 -4.80 -1.58
N GLN A 99 -14.44 -4.61 -0.27
CA GLN A 99 -15.02 -3.39 0.27
C GLN A 99 -14.03 -2.23 0.39
N ILE A 100 -12.73 -2.51 0.56
CA ILE A 100 -11.71 -1.48 0.81
C ILE A 100 -10.58 -1.60 -0.22
N ARG A 101 -10.20 -0.47 -0.83
CA ARG A 101 -9.00 -0.32 -1.67
C ARG A 101 -8.20 0.88 -1.17
N THR A 102 -6.91 0.68 -0.97
CA THR A 102 -5.98 1.69 -0.43
C THR A 102 -5.73 2.87 -1.35
N THR A 103 -6.02 2.74 -2.65
CA THR A 103 -5.90 3.82 -3.63
C THR A 103 -7.08 4.79 -3.63
N HIS A 104 -8.20 4.41 -3.01
CA HIS A 104 -9.40 5.26 -2.87
C HIS A 104 -9.28 6.22 -1.67
N LEU A 105 -8.05 6.66 -1.37
CA LEU A 105 -7.81 7.62 -0.29
C LEU A 105 -8.57 8.93 -0.54
N THR A 106 -8.66 9.35 -1.80
CA THR A 106 -9.47 10.51 -2.20
C THR A 106 -10.95 10.34 -1.87
N ASP A 107 -11.50 9.15 -2.07
CA ASP A 107 -12.91 8.86 -1.72
C ASP A 107 -13.09 8.89 -0.20
N VAL A 108 -12.15 8.29 0.55
CA VAL A 108 -12.13 8.32 2.03
C VAL A 108 -12.06 9.75 2.57
N LEU A 109 -11.23 10.61 1.97
CA LEU A 109 -11.13 12.03 2.36
C LEU A 109 -12.39 12.82 1.99
N THR A 110 -13.01 12.50 0.85
CA THR A 110 -14.26 13.12 0.43
C THR A 110 -15.39 12.75 1.39
N ASP A 111 -15.53 11.47 1.74
CA ASP A 111 -16.50 10.97 2.73
C ASP A 111 -16.26 11.60 4.11
N LEU A 112 -14.99 11.72 4.53
CA LEU A 112 -14.61 12.41 5.76
C LEU A 112 -15.04 13.89 5.74
N GLY A 113 -14.80 14.58 4.62
CA GLY A 113 -15.24 15.97 4.43
C GLY A 113 -16.76 16.13 4.50
N ILE A 114 -17.51 15.22 3.88
CA ILE A 114 -18.99 15.21 3.91
C ILE A 114 -19.49 14.99 5.34
N GLU A 115 -18.97 14.02 6.07
CA GLU A 115 -19.38 13.75 7.46
C GLU A 115 -19.01 14.90 8.41
N LEU A 116 -17.82 15.51 8.26
CA LEU A 116 -17.44 16.71 9.02
C LEU A 116 -18.39 17.89 8.74
N ALA A 117 -18.81 18.08 7.49
CA ALA A 117 -19.77 19.12 7.13
C ALA A 117 -21.13 18.90 7.83
N ARG A 118 -21.62 17.64 7.89
CA ARG A 118 -22.86 17.28 8.60
C ARG A 118 -22.77 17.58 10.10
N VAL A 119 -21.64 17.23 10.75
CA VAL A 119 -21.41 17.52 12.17
C VAL A 119 -21.38 19.03 12.44
N CYS A 120 -20.64 19.79 11.63
CA CYS A 120 -20.54 21.25 11.78
C CYS A 120 -21.87 21.97 11.52
N TYR A 121 -22.64 21.55 10.52
CA TYR A 121 -23.94 22.15 10.19
C TYR A 121 -24.98 21.84 11.28
N TRP A 122 -25.08 20.58 11.72
CA TRP A 122 -26.00 20.17 12.80
C TRP A 122 -25.70 20.86 14.14
N ASN A 123 -24.42 21.07 14.46
CA ASN A 123 -24.02 21.77 15.68
C ASN A 123 -24.32 23.29 15.63
N ARG A 124 -24.68 23.83 14.45
CA ARG A 124 -24.97 25.26 14.25
C ARG A 124 -26.47 25.54 14.08
N THR A 125 -27.29 24.57 13.69
CA THR A 125 -28.74 24.73 13.54
C THR A 125 -29.51 23.75 14.43
N HIS A 126 -30.04 24.26 15.54
CA HIS A 126 -30.95 23.54 16.46
C HIS A 126 -32.40 23.41 15.92
N THR A 127 -32.60 23.44 14.60
CA THR A 127 -33.92 23.60 14.00
C THR A 127 -34.23 22.55 12.94
N SER A 128 -35.33 21.83 13.19
CA SER A 128 -36.25 21.23 12.22
C SER A 128 -35.81 19.96 11.47
N TYR A 129 -36.16 18.82 12.06
CA TYR A 129 -37.05 17.74 11.54
C TYR A 129 -37.02 17.25 10.06
N ALA A 130 -36.27 17.81 9.11
CA ALA A 130 -36.45 17.46 7.69
C ALA A 130 -35.39 16.52 7.06
N LEU A 131 -34.23 16.31 7.67
CA LEU A 131 -33.19 15.41 7.13
C LEU A 131 -32.57 14.59 8.26
N ARG A 132 -33.25 13.50 8.63
CA ARG A 132 -32.87 12.64 9.75
C ARG A 132 -31.86 11.56 9.35
N GLU A 133 -30.76 11.96 8.72
CA GLU A 133 -29.57 11.11 8.68
C GLU A 133 -28.59 11.60 9.76
N ARG A 134 -28.59 10.93 10.91
CA ARG A 134 -27.57 11.18 11.94
C ARG A 134 -26.20 10.89 11.35
N ALA A 135 -25.24 11.79 11.57
CA ALA A 135 -23.83 11.55 11.24
C ALA A 135 -23.38 10.22 11.87
N ASP A 136 -22.91 9.30 11.05
CA ASP A 136 -22.42 8.00 11.51
C ASP A 136 -21.02 8.21 12.07
N ARG A 137 -20.95 8.39 13.39
CA ARG A 137 -19.69 8.61 14.12
C ARG A 137 -18.72 7.44 13.96
N GLN A 138 -19.22 6.22 13.74
CA GLN A 138 -18.38 5.05 13.54
C GLN A 138 -17.77 5.08 12.13
N LYS A 139 -18.56 5.40 11.11
CA LYS A 139 -18.06 5.60 9.74
C LYS A 139 -17.05 6.74 9.67
N LEU A 140 -17.35 7.88 10.32
CA LEU A 140 -16.44 9.01 10.46
C LEU A 140 -15.11 8.61 11.13
N ALA A 141 -15.15 7.84 12.22
CA ALA A 141 -13.95 7.38 12.91
C ALA A 141 -13.07 6.48 12.03
N ILE A 142 -13.66 5.56 11.26
CA ILE A 142 -12.91 4.69 10.35
C ILE A 142 -12.25 5.50 9.24
N HIS A 143 -12.96 6.44 8.60
CA HIS A 143 -12.38 7.29 7.56
C HIS A 143 -11.30 8.23 8.11
N ALA A 144 -11.53 8.83 9.28
CA ALA A 144 -10.55 9.69 9.94
C ALA A 144 -9.29 8.92 10.35
N THR A 145 -9.42 7.72 10.91
CA THR A 145 -8.27 6.89 11.31
C THR A 145 -7.46 6.43 10.09
N LEU A 146 -8.13 6.00 9.02
CA LEU A 146 -7.46 5.60 7.78
C LEU A 146 -6.72 6.78 7.13
N ALA A 147 -7.37 7.94 7.05
CA ALA A 147 -6.76 9.17 6.55
C ALA A 147 -5.55 9.59 7.40
N ALA A 148 -5.70 9.63 8.73
CA ALA A 148 -4.64 10.01 9.64
C ALA A 148 -3.44 9.05 9.58
N ALA A 149 -3.69 7.74 9.51
CA ALA A 149 -2.64 6.73 9.36
C ALA A 149 -1.88 6.89 8.03
N CYS A 150 -2.60 7.15 6.94
CA CYS A 150 -1.97 7.37 5.64
C CYS A 150 -1.13 8.66 5.61
N PHE A 151 -1.68 9.78 6.09
CA PHE A 151 -0.96 11.05 6.13
C PHE A 151 0.25 11.00 7.06
N SER A 152 0.11 10.45 8.25
CA SER A 152 1.23 10.30 9.18
C SER A 152 2.32 9.39 8.62
N GLY A 153 1.94 8.27 7.97
CA GLY A 153 2.87 7.39 7.26
C GLY A 153 3.60 8.10 6.12
N ALA A 154 2.89 8.90 5.31
CA ALA A 154 3.49 9.66 4.22
C ALA A 154 4.49 10.72 4.72
N ILE A 155 4.14 11.46 5.79
CA ILE A 155 5.03 12.44 6.43
C ILE A 155 6.25 11.74 7.03
N ALA A 156 6.04 10.65 7.78
CA ALA A 156 7.13 9.89 8.38
C ALA A 156 8.07 9.32 7.31
N GLY A 157 7.54 8.77 6.22
CA GLY A 157 8.32 8.27 5.09
C GLY A 157 9.12 9.37 4.39
N ALA A 158 8.51 10.54 4.15
CA ALA A 158 9.20 11.68 3.54
C ALA A 158 10.33 12.21 4.43
N LEU A 159 10.09 12.32 5.75
CA LEU A 159 11.12 12.72 6.72
C LEU A 159 12.24 11.68 6.81
N ALA A 160 11.91 10.40 6.89
CA ALA A 160 12.90 9.33 6.92
C ALA A 160 13.78 9.35 5.65
N PHE A 161 13.16 9.45 4.46
CA PHE A 161 13.91 9.55 3.21
C PHE A 161 14.77 10.82 3.15
N LYS A 162 14.28 11.95 3.65
CA LYS A 162 15.05 13.20 3.71
C LYS A 162 16.31 13.07 4.58
N HIS A 163 16.24 12.33 5.69
CA HIS A 163 17.35 12.24 6.65
C HIS A 163 18.34 11.11 6.36
N ILE A 164 17.85 9.94 5.94
CA ILE A 164 18.67 8.72 5.78
C ILE A 164 18.55 8.09 4.37
N GLY A 165 17.91 8.77 3.42
CA GLY A 165 17.83 8.34 2.02
C GLY A 165 17.14 6.99 1.84
N PHE A 166 17.66 6.18 0.91
CA PHE A 166 17.13 4.85 0.62
C PHE A 166 17.24 3.86 1.78
N SER A 167 18.13 4.09 2.75
CA SER A 167 18.20 3.27 3.96
C SER A 167 16.94 3.37 4.82
N ALA A 168 16.08 4.39 4.61
CA ALA A 168 14.77 4.50 5.24
C ALA A 168 13.86 3.29 4.98
N THR A 169 14.06 2.56 3.88
CA THR A 169 13.21 1.41 3.54
C THR A 169 13.60 0.15 4.29
N VAL A 170 14.83 0.05 4.79
CA VAL A 170 15.34 -1.10 5.56
C VAL A 170 14.53 -1.33 6.85
N PRO A 171 14.37 -0.36 7.77
CA PRO A 171 13.60 -0.60 8.99
C PRO A 171 12.13 -0.92 8.69
N LEU A 172 11.55 -0.32 7.63
CA LEU A 172 10.17 -0.59 7.23
C LEU A 172 10.01 -2.01 6.67
N ALA A 173 10.96 -2.45 5.83
CA ALA A 173 11.00 -3.82 5.31
C ALA A 173 11.19 -4.84 6.45
N LEU A 174 12.08 -4.56 7.40
CA LEU A 174 12.28 -5.42 8.57
C LEU A 174 11.03 -5.52 9.44
N LEU A 175 10.33 -4.40 9.66
CA LEU A 175 9.07 -4.39 10.40
C LEU A 175 7.99 -5.24 9.69
N LEU A 176 7.83 -5.08 8.37
CA LEU A 176 6.89 -5.88 7.58
C LEU A 176 7.26 -7.37 7.62
N ALA A 177 8.55 -7.68 7.46
CA ALA A 177 9.04 -9.06 7.55
C ALA A 177 8.79 -9.66 8.93
N LEU A 178 9.02 -8.90 10.02
CA LEU A 178 8.73 -9.36 11.37
C LEU A 178 7.25 -9.70 11.55
N VAL A 179 6.36 -8.79 11.14
CA VAL A 179 4.89 -9.00 11.19
C VAL A 179 4.47 -10.22 10.36
N ALA A 180 5.09 -10.44 9.21
CA ALA A 180 4.82 -11.59 8.34
C ALA A 180 5.37 -12.91 8.89
N MET A 181 6.53 -12.89 9.56
CA MET A 181 7.21 -14.08 10.05
C MET A 181 6.51 -14.72 11.25
N LEU A 182 5.90 -13.91 12.12
CA LEU A 182 5.12 -14.39 13.29
C LEU A 182 4.09 -15.47 12.92
N PRO A 183 3.10 -15.21 12.04
CA PRO A 183 2.13 -16.23 11.62
C PRO A 183 2.77 -17.35 10.79
N LEU A 184 3.81 -17.06 10.00
CA LEU A 184 4.46 -18.06 9.16
C LEU A 184 5.17 -19.14 9.98
N ILE A 185 5.89 -18.76 11.05
CA ILE A 185 6.56 -19.70 11.95
C ILE A 185 5.52 -20.57 12.68
N ALA A 186 4.41 -19.96 13.12
CA ALA A 186 3.33 -20.70 13.76
C ALA A 186 2.72 -21.76 12.82
N ASP A 187 2.48 -21.40 11.56
CA ASP A 187 1.95 -22.31 10.54
C ASP A 187 2.91 -23.45 10.20
N LEU A 188 4.21 -23.16 10.06
CA LEU A 188 5.24 -24.19 9.80
C LEU A 188 5.39 -25.16 10.97
N SER A 189 5.33 -24.64 12.20
CA SER A 189 5.41 -25.46 13.42
C SER A 189 4.24 -26.43 13.52
N CYS A 190 3.02 -25.96 13.21
CA CYS A 190 1.81 -26.79 13.16
C CYS A 190 1.90 -27.89 12.09
N MET A 191 2.44 -27.57 10.91
CA MET A 191 2.58 -28.53 9.81
C MET A 191 3.65 -29.59 10.06
N SER A 192 4.71 -29.27 10.82
CA SER A 192 5.74 -30.25 11.20
C SER A 192 5.34 -31.20 12.33
N SER A 193 4.25 -30.89 13.03
CA SER A 193 3.79 -31.65 14.21
C SER A 193 2.67 -32.67 13.88
N GLY A 194 2.28 -32.82 12.61
CA GLY A 194 1.25 -33.76 12.14
C GLY A 194 1.77 -34.67 11.05
#